data_AF-A0A380PSA7-F1
#
_entry.id   AF-A0A380PSA7-F1
#
_cell.length_a   1.000
_cell.length_b   1.000
_cell.length_c   1.000
_cell.angle_alpha   90.00
_cell.angle_beta   90.00
_cell.angle_gamma   90.00
#
_symmetry.space_group_name_H-M   'P 1'
#
loop_
_entity.id
_entity.type
_entity.pdbx_description
1 polymer ?
#
loop_
_entity_poly.entity_id
_entity_poly.type
_entity_poly.pdbx_seq_one_letter_code
_entity_poly.pdbx_strand_id
1 'polypeptide(L)'
;MSAYSRPVLLLLCGLLLFTISIAVLNTLVPLWLSHQQLPTWQVGMVSSSYFTGNLIGTLIAGRFIQHLGFNRSYHYSCILFALATCGLMLSVDFWSWLGWRFFAGVACALIWVIVESALLRSGTLTNRGQLLAAYMMVYYLGTVTGQLLLGIVSTQLLNVIPWVSALVITAMLPLLFAHFSHQSEGESSHIAVWPMLKRRSARLGINGCIISGVLLGSLYGLLPLYLSHQGMSDASVGWWMALLVSSGIVGQWPIGKMADRYGRLLVLRIQVFVIILGSAAILGNSALAPALFILGCAGFTLYPVAMAWACEKASADELVAMNQALLMSYTIGSLAGPTMTSLLMQRYSDNLLFVMIAGVALVYLMMLLRKPDQQHTPYAAV
;
A
#
# COMPACT_ATOMS: atom_id res chain seq x y z
N MET A 1 26.32 3.35 -21.86
CA MET A 1 26.41 4.08 -20.57
C MET A 1 25.62 3.27 -19.55
N SER A 2 26.20 2.96 -18.38
CA SER A 2 25.52 2.22 -17.30
C SER A 2 24.14 2.82 -17.03
N ALA A 3 23.08 2.00 -16.99
CA ALA A 3 21.75 2.44 -16.62
C ALA A 3 21.69 3.02 -15.18
N TYR A 4 22.69 2.67 -14.35
CA TYR A 4 22.84 3.12 -12.98
C TYR A 4 23.86 4.27 -12.91
N SER A 5 23.36 5.49 -12.90
CA SER A 5 24.17 6.67 -12.58
C SER A 5 24.33 6.80 -11.06
N ARG A 6 25.41 7.45 -10.59
CA ARG A 6 25.62 7.74 -9.16
C ARG A 6 24.39 8.33 -8.46
N PRO A 7 23.67 9.34 -9.01
CA PRO A 7 22.47 9.88 -8.36
C PRO A 7 21.31 8.88 -8.28
N VAL A 8 21.16 7.99 -9.27
CA VAL A 8 20.13 6.93 -9.24
C VAL A 8 20.42 5.92 -8.12
N LEU A 9 21.68 5.49 -7.97
CA LEU A 9 22.06 4.53 -6.94
C LEU A 9 21.91 5.12 -5.53
N LEU A 10 22.26 6.40 -5.37
CA LEU A 10 22.05 7.18 -4.16
C LEU A 10 20.55 7.28 -3.81
N LEU A 11 19.70 7.56 -4.80
CA LEU A 11 18.26 7.64 -4.63
C LEU A 11 17.62 6.29 -4.30
N LEU A 12 18.10 5.19 -4.90
CA LEU A 12 17.68 3.83 -4.55
C LEU A 12 18.10 3.45 -3.12
N CYS A 13 19.30 3.84 -2.68
CA CYS A 13 19.74 3.63 -1.30
C CYS A 13 18.85 4.40 -0.31
N GLY A 14 18.55 5.67 -0.59
CA GLY A 14 17.63 6.47 0.21
C GLY A 14 16.23 5.83 0.29
N LEU A 15 15.71 5.36 -0.84
CA LEU A 15 14.44 4.64 -0.89
C LEU A 15 14.45 3.37 -0.04
N LEU A 16 15.54 2.58 -0.05
CA LEU A 16 15.67 1.37 0.77
C LEU A 16 15.53 1.69 2.27
N LEU A 17 16.30 2.66 2.76
CA LEU A 17 16.30 3.03 4.18
C LEU A 17 14.93 3.61 4.60
N PHE A 18 14.31 4.37 3.70
CA PHE A 18 12.98 4.92 3.90
C PHE A 18 11.89 3.84 3.95
N THR A 19 11.91 2.86 3.04
CA THR A 19 10.93 1.76 3.04
C THR A 19 11.09 0.83 4.25
N ILE A 20 12.33 0.60 4.70
CA ILE A 20 12.59 -0.09 5.97
C ILE A 20 11.91 0.65 7.13
N SER A 21 12.14 1.97 7.22
CA SER A 21 11.58 2.83 8.28
C SER A 21 10.05 2.78 8.32
N ILE A 22 9.40 2.88 7.16
CA ILE A 22 7.93 2.84 7.06
C ILE A 22 7.38 1.46 7.38
N ALA A 23 7.99 0.39 6.88
CA ALA A 23 7.53 -0.97 7.14
C ALA A 23 7.52 -1.27 8.65
N VAL A 24 8.57 -0.84 9.35
CA VAL A 24 8.71 -0.93 10.81
C VAL A 24 7.61 -0.14 11.51
N LEU A 25 7.43 1.14 11.15
CA LEU A 25 6.41 2.00 11.76
C LEU A 25 4.98 1.50 11.52
N ASN A 26 4.68 0.99 10.32
CA ASN A 26 3.34 0.49 9.99
C ASN A 26 2.90 -0.67 10.89
N THR A 27 3.84 -1.51 11.33
CA THR A 27 3.56 -2.64 12.22
C THR A 27 3.64 -2.25 13.69
N LEU A 28 4.62 -1.43 14.08
CA LEU A 28 4.82 -1.06 15.47
C LEU A 28 3.80 -0.07 16.01
N VAL A 29 3.29 0.86 15.20
CA VAL A 29 2.29 1.83 15.66
C VAL A 29 1.04 1.11 16.21
N PRO A 30 0.41 0.17 15.48
CA PRO A 30 -0.68 -0.64 16.04
C PRO A 30 -0.30 -1.41 17.32
N LEU A 31 0.91 -1.99 17.38
CA LEU A 31 1.38 -2.72 18.55
C LEU A 31 1.57 -1.80 19.77
N TRP A 32 2.16 -0.61 19.59
CA TRP A 32 2.33 0.36 20.67
C TRP A 32 0.99 0.83 21.23
N LEU A 33 0.02 1.11 20.36
CA LEU A 33 -1.33 1.49 20.81
C LEU A 33 -2.00 0.33 21.59
N SER A 34 -1.75 -0.92 21.17
CA SER A 34 -2.20 -2.11 21.90
C SER A 34 -1.53 -2.24 23.27
N HIS A 35 -0.22 -2.04 23.35
CA HIS A 35 0.56 -2.09 24.59
C HIS A 35 0.17 -0.96 25.56
N GLN A 36 -0.23 0.20 25.03
CA GLN A 36 -0.83 1.30 25.79
C GLN A 36 -2.28 1.04 26.20
N GLN A 37 -2.82 -0.16 25.91
CA GLN A 37 -4.19 -0.59 26.21
C GLN A 37 -5.26 0.35 25.62
N LEU A 38 -4.96 0.99 24.49
CA LEU A 38 -5.93 1.82 23.81
C LEU A 38 -7.00 0.94 23.14
N PRO A 39 -8.26 1.41 23.10
CA PRO A 39 -9.34 0.70 22.44
C PRO A 39 -9.02 0.34 20.99
N THR A 40 -9.40 -0.87 20.54
CA THR A 40 -9.16 -1.34 19.16
C THR A 40 -9.69 -0.38 18.09
N TRP A 41 -10.84 0.27 18.32
CA TRP A 41 -11.39 1.26 17.38
C TRP A 41 -10.43 2.44 17.14
N GLN A 42 -9.70 2.87 18.17
CA GLN A 42 -8.69 3.93 18.08
C GLN A 42 -7.50 3.47 17.24
N VAL A 43 -7.04 2.22 17.43
CA VAL A 43 -5.97 1.62 16.61
C VAL A 43 -6.37 1.64 15.13
N GLY A 44 -7.60 1.21 14.82
CA GLY A 44 -8.11 1.26 13.45
C GLY A 44 -8.20 2.67 12.88
N MET A 45 -8.63 3.66 13.67
CA MET A 45 -8.67 5.07 13.22
C MET A 45 -7.27 5.64 12.96
N VAL A 46 -6.27 5.30 13.78
CA VAL A 46 -4.88 5.71 13.54
C VAL A 46 -4.32 5.04 12.29
N SER A 47 -4.61 3.75 12.08
CA SER A 47 -4.24 3.05 10.83
C SER A 47 -4.93 3.67 9.60
N SER A 48 -6.21 4.04 9.71
CA SER A 48 -6.94 4.73 8.64
C SER A 48 -6.39 6.13 8.37
N SER A 49 -5.97 6.89 9.41
CA SER A 49 -5.44 8.25 9.23
C SER A 49 -4.15 8.27 8.41
N TYR A 50 -3.32 7.23 8.53
CA TYR A 50 -2.15 7.04 7.66
C TYR A 50 -2.57 6.96 6.19
N PHE A 51 -3.56 6.13 5.86
CA PHE A 51 -4.04 6.00 4.48
C PHE A 51 -4.70 7.28 3.96
N THR A 52 -5.42 8.02 4.82
CA THR A 52 -5.95 9.36 4.49
C THR A 52 -4.84 10.32 4.13
N GLY A 53 -3.80 10.37 4.98
CA GLY A 53 -2.63 11.21 4.75
C GLY A 53 -1.95 10.84 3.44
N ASN A 54 -1.76 9.55 3.19
CA ASN A 54 -1.17 9.05 1.96
C ASN A 54 -1.96 9.50 0.71
N LEU A 55 -3.30 9.42 0.72
CA LEU A 55 -4.11 9.92 -0.39
C LEU A 55 -3.91 11.42 -0.63
N ILE A 56 -4.02 12.21 0.43
CA ILE A 56 -3.90 13.67 0.33
C ILE A 56 -2.49 14.03 -0.18
N GLY A 57 -1.46 13.37 0.34
CA GLY A 57 -0.08 13.52 -0.10
C GLY A 57 0.11 13.23 -1.59
N THR A 58 -0.49 12.14 -2.10
CA THR A 58 -0.42 11.82 -3.54
C THR A 58 -1.12 12.89 -4.39
N LEU A 59 -2.27 13.41 -3.95
CA LEU A 59 -3.01 14.44 -4.69
C LEU A 59 -2.29 15.79 -4.73
N ILE A 60 -1.60 16.18 -3.65
CA ILE A 60 -0.87 17.45 -3.59
C ILE A 60 0.55 17.36 -4.16
N ALA A 61 1.10 16.15 -4.32
CA ALA A 61 2.48 15.92 -4.75
C ALA A 61 2.85 16.67 -6.03
N GLY A 62 2.00 16.60 -7.07
CA GLY A 62 2.25 17.28 -8.34
C GLY A 62 2.39 18.79 -8.18
N ARG A 63 1.45 19.43 -7.45
CA ARG A 63 1.51 20.88 -7.18
C ARG A 63 2.72 21.23 -6.33
N PHE A 64 3.02 20.41 -5.33
CA PHE A 64 4.16 20.61 -4.44
C PHE A 64 5.50 20.60 -5.20
N ILE A 65 5.67 19.62 -6.09
CA ILE A 65 6.84 19.50 -6.97
C ILE A 65 6.95 20.69 -7.92
N GLN A 66 5.83 21.15 -8.51
CA GLN A 66 5.81 22.29 -9.43
C GLN A 66 6.19 23.61 -8.75
N HIS A 67 5.72 23.85 -7.52
CA HIS A 67 5.97 25.11 -6.80
C HIS A 67 7.37 25.19 -6.18
N LEU A 68 7.85 24.12 -5.55
CA LEU A 68 9.11 24.14 -4.78
C LEU A 68 10.29 23.58 -5.58
N GLY A 69 10.03 22.90 -6.70
CA GLY A 69 11.02 22.13 -7.42
C GLY A 69 11.32 20.79 -6.75
N PHE A 70 11.96 19.91 -7.52
CA PHE A 70 12.14 18.50 -7.19
C PHE A 70 12.93 18.26 -5.89
N ASN A 71 14.11 18.85 -5.78
CA ASN A 71 15.02 18.61 -4.65
C ASN A 71 14.47 19.17 -3.33
N ARG A 72 13.91 20.38 -3.35
CA ARG A 72 13.33 21.01 -2.16
C ARG A 72 12.10 20.24 -1.69
N SER A 73 11.24 19.82 -2.62
CA SER A 73 10.06 19.01 -2.30
C SER A 73 10.43 17.71 -1.59
N TYR A 74 11.47 17.01 -2.05
CA TYR A 74 11.95 15.80 -1.38
C TYR A 74 12.43 16.11 0.05
N HIS A 75 13.26 17.14 0.20
CA HIS A 75 13.83 17.52 1.49
C HIS A 75 12.75 17.88 2.52
N TYR A 76 11.78 18.72 2.15
CA TYR A 76 10.66 19.06 3.03
C TYR A 76 9.80 17.85 3.38
N SER A 77 9.59 16.94 2.43
CA SER A 77 8.81 15.72 2.68
C SER A 77 9.52 14.79 3.66
N CYS A 78 10.84 14.61 3.52
CA CYS A 78 11.60 13.83 4.49
C CYS A 78 11.64 14.51 5.87
N ILE A 79 11.78 15.84 5.94
CA ILE A 79 11.74 16.57 7.22
C ILE A 79 10.38 16.36 7.88
N LEU A 80 9.30 16.49 7.12
CA LEU A 80 7.94 16.24 7.60
C LEU A 80 7.79 14.81 8.12
N PHE A 81 8.35 13.82 7.42
CA PHE A 81 8.33 12.43 7.86
C PHE A 81 9.12 12.21 9.16
N ALA A 82 10.32 12.79 9.27
CA ALA A 82 11.16 12.71 10.46
C ALA A 82 10.48 13.39 11.66
N LEU A 83 9.95 14.60 11.48
CA LEU A 83 9.18 15.33 12.50
C LEU A 83 7.94 14.55 12.93
N ALA A 84 7.21 13.96 11.97
CA ALA A 84 6.05 13.13 12.29
C ALA A 84 6.45 11.89 13.09
N THR A 85 7.56 11.24 12.74
CA THR A 85 8.07 10.06 13.46
C THR A 85 8.53 10.42 14.87
N CYS A 86 9.25 11.52 15.05
CA CYS A 86 9.61 12.04 16.37
C CYS A 86 8.38 12.49 17.17
N GLY A 87 7.37 13.05 16.50
CA GLY A 87 6.10 13.44 17.10
C GLY A 87 5.31 12.26 17.65
N LEU A 88 5.38 11.09 16.99
CA LEU A 88 4.83 9.84 17.53
C LEU A 88 5.49 9.43 18.87
N MET A 89 6.76 9.80 19.09
CA MET A 89 7.45 9.54 20.37
C MET A 89 6.86 10.34 21.53
N LEU A 90 6.51 11.59 21.25
CA LEU A 90 5.98 12.55 22.22
C LEU A 90 4.47 12.42 22.39
N SER A 91 3.82 11.53 21.63
CA SER A 91 2.38 11.37 21.62
C SER A 91 1.90 10.59 22.84
N VAL A 92 1.23 11.30 23.74
CA VAL A 92 0.56 10.72 24.92
C VAL A 92 -0.92 10.46 24.62
N ASP A 93 -1.56 11.36 23.87
CA ASP A 93 -3.00 11.31 23.58
C ASP A 93 -3.33 10.70 22.21
N PHE A 94 -4.52 10.09 22.12
CA PHE A 94 -5.08 9.53 20.87
C PHE A 94 -5.06 10.52 19.69
N TRP A 95 -5.42 11.78 19.93
CA TRP A 95 -5.46 12.81 18.88
C TRP A 95 -4.07 13.14 18.35
N SER A 96 -3.06 13.12 19.20
CA SER A 96 -1.65 13.31 18.81
C SER A 96 -1.18 12.15 17.94
N TRP A 97 -1.48 10.90 18.32
CA TRP A 97 -1.21 9.73 17.50
C TRP A 97 -1.87 9.83 16.13
N LEU A 98 -3.16 10.18 16.08
CA LEU A 98 -3.92 10.31 14.85
C LEU A 98 -3.34 11.38 13.93
N GLY A 99 -2.99 12.55 14.48
CA GLY A 99 -2.45 13.69 13.74
C GLY A 99 -1.03 13.43 13.19
N TRP A 100 -0.11 12.96 14.02
CA TRP A 100 1.24 12.64 13.57
C TRP A 100 1.27 11.49 12.56
N ARG A 101 0.38 10.51 12.73
CA ARG A 101 0.24 9.41 11.77
C ARG A 101 -0.30 9.88 10.42
N PHE A 102 -1.22 10.84 10.43
CA PHE A 102 -1.70 11.50 9.22
C PHE A 102 -0.56 12.23 8.49
N PHE A 103 0.24 13.04 9.19
CA PHE A 103 1.39 13.74 8.59
C PHE A 103 2.47 12.78 8.08
N ALA A 104 2.72 11.68 8.79
CA ALA A 104 3.60 10.61 8.31
C ALA A 104 3.09 10.01 6.99
N GLY A 105 1.77 9.80 6.85
CA GLY A 105 1.14 9.37 5.61
C GLY A 105 1.31 10.37 4.46
N VAL A 106 1.06 11.67 4.72
CA VAL A 106 1.24 12.74 3.71
C VAL A 106 2.69 12.77 3.22
N ALA A 107 3.63 12.80 4.15
CA ALA A 107 5.05 12.79 3.84
C ALA A 107 5.47 11.54 3.07
N CYS A 108 4.90 10.39 3.42
CA CYS A 108 5.17 9.12 2.76
C CYS A 108 4.81 9.15 1.28
N ALA A 109 3.59 9.57 0.97
CA ALA A 109 3.11 9.69 -0.40
C ALA A 109 3.94 10.69 -1.22
N LEU A 110 4.28 11.84 -0.63
CA LEU A 110 5.12 12.83 -1.31
C LEU A 110 6.47 12.22 -1.71
N ILE A 111 7.14 11.55 -0.77
CA ILE A 111 8.44 10.91 -1.02
C ILE A 111 8.32 9.87 -2.14
N TRP A 112 7.32 9.00 -2.11
CA TRP A 112 7.13 8.00 -3.17
C TRP A 112 6.92 8.62 -4.54
N VAL A 113 5.99 9.58 -4.67
CA VAL A 113 5.70 10.24 -5.95
C VAL A 113 6.94 10.95 -6.48
N ILE A 114 7.70 11.62 -5.60
CA ILE A 114 8.93 12.33 -5.98
C ILE A 114 9.99 11.32 -6.45
N VAL A 115 10.26 10.26 -5.69
CA VAL A 115 11.27 9.24 -6.02
C VAL A 115 10.93 8.55 -7.34
N GLU A 116 9.67 8.13 -7.52
CA GLU A 116 9.19 7.50 -8.74
C GLU A 116 9.35 8.42 -9.95
N SER A 117 8.95 9.69 -9.80
CA SER A 117 9.08 10.70 -10.84
C SER A 117 10.57 11.01 -11.16
N ALA A 118 11.47 11.02 -10.18
CA ALA A 118 12.90 11.21 -10.41
C ALA A 118 13.54 10.04 -11.19
N LEU A 119 13.16 8.81 -10.86
CA LEU A 119 13.60 7.61 -11.57
C LEU A 119 13.16 7.62 -13.03
N LEU A 120 11.89 7.96 -13.28
CA LEU A 120 11.34 8.05 -14.63
C LEU A 120 12.02 9.14 -15.47
N ARG A 121 12.38 10.27 -14.86
CA ARG A 121 13.11 11.38 -15.52
C ARG A 121 14.59 11.07 -15.75
N SER A 122 15.20 10.27 -14.89
CA SER A 122 16.62 9.85 -15.03
C SER A 122 16.83 8.78 -16.10
N GLY A 123 15.77 8.06 -16.46
CA GLY A 123 15.81 6.97 -17.44
C GLY A 123 15.54 7.42 -18.88
N THR A 124 16.33 6.89 -19.82
CA THR A 124 16.01 6.89 -21.26
C THR A 124 14.89 5.89 -21.55
N LEU A 125 14.16 6.05 -22.67
CA LEU A 125 13.06 5.15 -23.08
C LEU A 125 13.44 3.66 -23.02
N THR A 126 14.70 3.32 -23.31
CA THR A 126 15.24 1.96 -23.27
C THR A 126 15.53 1.43 -21.86
N ASN A 127 15.86 2.31 -20.90
CA ASN A 127 16.31 1.93 -19.56
C ASN A 127 15.26 2.15 -18.46
N ARG A 128 14.14 2.84 -18.75
CA ARG A 128 13.05 3.10 -17.79
C ARG A 128 12.51 1.84 -17.14
N GLY A 129 12.31 0.77 -17.91
CA GLY A 129 11.84 -0.51 -17.39
C GLY A 129 12.80 -1.14 -16.39
N GLN A 130 14.12 -1.06 -16.64
CA GLN A 130 15.14 -1.58 -15.72
C GLN A 130 15.19 -0.76 -14.42
N LEU A 131 15.06 0.56 -14.51
CA LEU A 131 15.02 1.45 -13.34
C LEU A 131 13.79 1.22 -12.47
N LEU A 132 12.61 1.06 -13.09
CA LEU A 132 11.38 0.70 -12.37
C LEU A 132 11.48 -0.68 -11.72
N ALA A 133 12.10 -1.65 -12.39
CA ALA A 133 12.33 -2.98 -11.80
C ALA A 133 13.27 -2.89 -10.57
N ALA A 134 14.36 -2.12 -10.67
CA ALA A 134 15.28 -1.88 -9.55
C ALA A 134 14.57 -1.17 -8.38
N TYR A 135 13.74 -0.17 -8.67
CA TYR A 135 12.89 0.51 -7.69
C TYR A 135 11.99 -0.46 -6.93
N MET A 136 11.26 -1.32 -7.66
CA MET A 136 10.36 -2.31 -7.04
C MET A 136 11.14 -3.34 -6.22
N MET A 137 12.30 -3.79 -6.70
CA MET A 137 13.14 -4.73 -5.95
C MET A 137 13.63 -4.12 -4.63
N VAL A 138 14.09 -2.87 -4.66
CA VAL A 138 14.50 -2.13 -3.46
C VAL A 138 13.33 -1.92 -2.50
N TYR A 139 12.16 -1.54 -3.02
CA TYR A 139 10.95 -1.38 -2.23
C TYR A 139 10.59 -2.69 -1.50
N TYR A 140 10.55 -3.80 -2.23
CA TYR A 140 10.23 -5.11 -1.66
C TYR A 140 11.28 -5.60 -0.67
N LEU A 141 12.56 -5.47 -1.00
CA LEU A 141 13.64 -5.84 -0.09
C LEU A 141 13.58 -5.01 1.19
N GLY A 142 13.35 -3.70 1.08
CA GLY A 142 13.21 -2.80 2.22
C GLY A 142 12.00 -3.14 3.09
N THR A 143 10.84 -3.42 2.49
CA THR A 143 9.64 -3.82 3.25
C THR A 143 9.84 -5.14 4.01
N VAL A 144 10.38 -6.18 3.37
CA VAL A 144 10.64 -7.47 4.03
C VAL A 144 11.69 -7.31 5.12
N THR A 145 12.80 -6.62 4.84
CA THR A 145 13.86 -6.37 5.82
C THR A 145 13.33 -5.58 7.02
N GLY A 146 12.49 -4.57 6.78
CA GLY A 146 11.83 -3.80 7.84
C GLY A 146 10.94 -4.65 8.73
N GLN A 147 10.13 -5.56 8.16
CA GLN A 147 9.31 -6.48 8.96
C GLN A 147 10.16 -7.49 9.75
N LEU A 148 11.27 -7.98 9.18
CA LEU A 148 12.18 -8.90 9.87
C LEU A 148 12.99 -8.24 10.99
N LEU A 149 13.32 -6.94 10.84
CA LEU A 149 14.01 -6.17 11.88
C LEU A 149 13.20 -6.11 13.19
N LEU A 150 11.87 -6.17 13.11
CA LEU A 150 11.00 -6.27 14.29
C LEU A 150 11.23 -7.55 15.10
N GLY A 151 11.73 -8.60 14.45
CA GLY A 151 12.08 -9.87 15.08
C GLY A 151 13.39 -9.83 15.88
N ILE A 152 14.24 -8.84 15.63
CA ILE A 152 15.62 -8.79 16.13
C ILE A 152 15.81 -7.60 17.08
N VAL A 153 15.17 -6.47 16.78
CA VAL A 153 15.34 -5.22 17.51
C VAL A 153 14.27 -5.09 18.60
N SER A 154 14.62 -4.49 19.73
CA SER A 154 13.66 -4.12 20.77
C SER A 154 12.53 -3.30 20.16
N THR A 155 11.30 -3.73 20.41
CA THR A 155 10.07 -3.06 19.94
C THR A 155 9.66 -1.90 20.83
N GLN A 156 10.43 -1.59 21.89
CA GLN A 156 10.16 -0.45 22.74
C GLN A 156 10.28 0.86 21.96
N LEU A 157 9.28 1.71 22.09
CA LEU A 157 9.15 2.98 21.39
C LEU A 157 10.39 3.87 21.54
N LEU A 158 10.99 3.92 22.74
CA LEU A 158 12.22 4.67 23.04
C LEU A 158 13.47 4.13 22.33
N ASN A 159 13.50 2.83 22.03
CA ASN A 159 14.63 2.22 21.31
C ASN A 159 14.43 2.33 19.80
N VAL A 160 13.18 2.29 19.31
CA VAL A 160 12.89 2.24 17.88
C VAL A 160 13.03 3.60 17.19
N ILE A 161 12.41 4.63 17.76
CA ILE A 161 12.30 5.93 17.09
C ILE A 161 13.67 6.58 16.81
N PRO A 162 14.69 6.50 17.68
CA PRO A 162 16.01 7.06 17.39
C PRO A 162 16.71 6.45 16.16
N TRP A 163 16.67 5.13 15.96
CA TRP A 163 17.31 4.55 14.78
C TRP A 163 16.46 4.69 13.52
N VAL A 164 15.13 4.66 13.63
CA VAL A 164 14.23 4.94 12.49
C VAL A 164 14.42 6.38 12.01
N SER A 165 14.48 7.35 12.93
CA SER A 165 14.76 8.74 12.57
C SER A 165 16.17 8.91 12.00
N ALA A 166 17.18 8.22 12.55
CA ALA A 166 18.54 8.21 11.98
C ALA A 166 18.59 7.59 10.57
N LEU A 167 17.84 6.52 10.31
CA LEU A 167 17.71 5.94 8.96
C LEU A 167 17.08 6.91 7.98
N VAL A 168 16.02 7.62 8.39
CA VAL A 168 15.38 8.65 7.56
C VAL A 168 16.34 9.79 7.27
N ILE A 169 17.07 10.28 8.27
CA ILE A 169 18.10 11.33 8.08
C ILE A 169 19.20 10.83 7.13
N THR A 170 19.62 9.58 7.28
CA THR A 170 20.61 8.95 6.41
C THR A 170 20.05 8.76 4.99
N ALA A 171 18.76 8.49 4.84
CA ALA A 171 18.07 8.40 3.56
C ALA A 171 17.95 9.76 2.84
N MET A 172 18.07 10.88 3.57
CA MET A 172 18.08 12.22 2.99
C MET A 172 19.44 12.60 2.39
N LEU A 173 20.56 12.13 2.99
CA LEU A 173 21.93 12.48 2.59
C LEU A 173 22.25 12.26 1.09
N PRO A 174 21.84 11.15 0.45
CA PRO A 174 22.16 10.88 -0.95
C PRO A 174 21.57 11.91 -1.92
N LEU A 175 20.48 12.58 -1.53
CA LEU A 175 19.74 13.52 -2.37
C LEU A 175 20.20 14.97 -2.26
N LEU A 176 20.99 15.33 -1.24
CA LEU A 176 21.71 16.62 -1.22
C LEU A 176 22.66 16.77 -2.42
N PHE A 177 23.11 15.64 -2.99
CA PHE A 177 24.07 15.61 -4.09
C PHE A 177 23.43 15.37 -5.47
N ALA A 178 22.15 15.02 -5.54
CA ALA A 178 21.46 14.74 -6.80
C ALA A 178 20.80 16.01 -7.36
N HIS A 179 21.34 16.58 -8.45
CA HIS A 179 20.72 17.71 -9.15
C HIS A 179 19.88 17.22 -10.33
N PHE A 180 18.57 17.46 -10.28
CA PHE A 180 17.66 17.23 -11.40
C PHE A 180 17.21 18.57 -11.98
N SER A 181 17.45 18.78 -13.27
CA SER A 181 17.05 20.00 -13.99
C SER A 181 15.53 20.13 -14.05
N HIS A 182 15.05 21.36 -13.88
CA HIS A 182 13.64 21.71 -13.95
C HIS A 182 13.23 21.79 -15.44
N GLN A 183 12.27 20.98 -15.88
CA GLN A 183 11.54 21.26 -17.10
C GLN A 183 10.05 21.18 -16.77
N SER A 184 9.34 22.22 -17.13
CA SER A 184 7.89 22.36 -16.96
C SER A 184 7.19 21.25 -17.74
N GLU A 185 6.51 20.35 -17.05
CA GLU A 185 5.56 19.46 -17.71
C GLU A 185 4.34 20.29 -18.11
N GLY A 186 4.04 20.26 -19.41
CA GLY A 186 2.91 20.95 -20.02
C GLY A 186 1.57 20.45 -19.51
N GLU A 187 0.56 21.30 -19.67
CA GLU A 187 -0.83 21.10 -19.25
C GLU A 187 -1.34 19.70 -19.60
N SER A 188 -1.50 18.85 -18.58
CA SER A 188 -2.29 17.62 -18.72
C SER A 188 -3.75 18.01 -18.86
N SER A 189 -4.38 17.60 -19.96
CA SER A 189 -5.82 17.74 -20.18
C SER A 189 -6.60 17.19 -18.98
N HIS A 190 -7.30 18.06 -18.26
CA HIS A 190 -8.07 17.69 -17.08
C HIS A 190 -9.37 16.98 -17.48
N ILE A 191 -9.28 15.69 -17.81
CA ILE A 191 -10.47 14.84 -17.87
C ILE A 191 -10.93 14.59 -16.43
N ALA A 192 -12.20 14.92 -16.15
CA ALA A 192 -12.77 14.76 -14.83
C ALA A 192 -12.78 13.29 -14.39
N VAL A 193 -12.45 13.04 -13.12
CA VAL A 193 -12.41 11.70 -12.51
C VAL A 193 -13.83 11.16 -12.22
N TRP A 194 -14.79 12.06 -11.96
CA TRP A 194 -16.14 11.72 -11.53
C TRP A 194 -16.96 10.90 -12.55
N PRO A 195 -16.91 11.19 -13.86
CA PRO A 195 -17.53 10.36 -14.89
C PRO A 195 -16.97 8.93 -14.94
N MET A 196 -15.67 8.75 -14.66
CA MET A 196 -15.03 7.43 -14.69
C MET A 196 -15.58 6.50 -13.60
N LEU A 197 -15.81 7.04 -12.40
CA LEU A 197 -16.41 6.31 -11.26
C LEU A 197 -17.82 5.78 -11.56
N LYS A 198 -18.57 6.46 -12.43
CA LYS A 198 -19.96 6.09 -12.78
C LYS A 198 -20.05 5.12 -13.95
N ARG A 199 -18.94 4.78 -14.61
CA ARG A 199 -18.94 3.99 -15.83
C ARG A 199 -19.33 2.53 -15.57
N ARG A 200 -20.45 2.09 -16.14
CA ARG A 200 -20.99 0.74 -15.93
C ARG A 200 -20.02 -0.37 -16.36
N SER A 201 -19.29 -0.16 -17.46
CA SER A 201 -18.31 -1.13 -17.96
C SER A 201 -17.08 -1.29 -17.06
N ALA A 202 -16.70 -0.27 -16.29
CA ALA A 202 -15.55 -0.29 -15.37
C ALA A 202 -15.95 -0.62 -13.91
N ARG A 203 -17.25 -0.76 -13.62
CA ARG A 203 -17.79 -0.91 -12.26
C ARG A 203 -17.23 -2.11 -11.49
N LEU A 204 -16.97 -3.25 -12.14
CA LEU A 204 -16.40 -4.41 -11.45
C LEU A 204 -14.96 -4.14 -10.98
N GLY A 205 -14.13 -3.49 -11.82
CA GLY A 205 -12.76 -3.13 -11.44
C GLY A 205 -12.72 -2.03 -10.38
N ILE A 206 -13.61 -1.03 -10.45
CA ILE A 206 -13.77 -0.01 -9.40
C ILE A 206 -14.13 -0.67 -8.07
N ASN A 207 -15.15 -1.54 -8.05
CA ASN A 207 -15.54 -2.27 -6.85
C ASN A 207 -14.40 -3.17 -6.36
N GLY A 208 -13.66 -3.82 -7.27
CA GLY A 208 -12.48 -4.61 -6.94
C GLY A 208 -11.36 -3.79 -6.28
N CYS A 209 -11.13 -2.56 -6.74
CA CYS A 209 -10.18 -1.65 -6.10
C CYS A 209 -10.65 -1.22 -4.70
N ILE A 210 -11.93 -0.89 -4.51
CA ILE A 210 -12.50 -0.59 -3.17
C ILE A 210 -12.30 -1.79 -2.25
N ILE A 211 -12.65 -2.99 -2.71
CA ILE A 211 -12.62 -4.21 -1.91
C ILE A 211 -11.18 -4.62 -1.59
N SER A 212 -10.26 -4.47 -2.55
CA SER A 212 -8.83 -4.66 -2.28
C SER A 212 -8.31 -3.63 -1.28
N GLY A 213 -8.78 -2.39 -1.34
CA GLY A 213 -8.50 -1.37 -0.33
C GLY A 213 -8.96 -1.77 1.07
N VAL A 214 -10.21 -2.22 1.21
CA VAL A 214 -10.76 -2.70 2.48
C VAL A 214 -9.93 -3.88 3.01
N LEU A 215 -9.62 -4.84 2.15
CA LEU A 215 -8.87 -6.04 2.49
C LEU A 215 -7.43 -5.70 2.93
N LEU A 216 -6.68 -4.97 2.10
CA LEU A 216 -5.28 -4.66 2.38
C LEU A 216 -5.14 -3.64 3.50
N GLY A 217 -6.03 -2.64 3.57
CA GLY A 217 -6.08 -1.71 4.68
C GLY A 217 -6.29 -2.44 6.01
N SER A 218 -7.30 -3.32 6.08
CA SER A 218 -7.61 -4.06 7.31
C SER A 218 -6.52 -5.07 7.67
N LEU A 219 -6.01 -5.83 6.69
CA LEU A 219 -4.90 -6.76 6.94
C LEU A 219 -3.66 -6.03 7.41
N TYR A 220 -3.19 -5.03 6.66
CA TYR A 220 -1.94 -4.37 6.98
C TYR A 220 -2.03 -3.51 8.25
N GLY A 221 -3.20 -2.92 8.52
CA GLY A 221 -3.42 -2.04 9.66
C GLY A 221 -3.85 -2.73 10.95
N LEU A 222 -4.42 -3.94 10.90
CA LEU A 222 -4.98 -4.62 12.09
C LEU A 222 -4.45 -6.05 12.30
N LEU A 223 -3.77 -6.68 11.33
CA LEU A 223 -3.16 -8.00 11.54
C LEU A 223 -2.14 -8.01 12.69
N PRO A 224 -1.26 -6.99 12.85
CA PRO A 224 -0.34 -6.95 14.00
C PRO A 224 -1.09 -6.99 15.34
N LEU A 225 -2.21 -6.26 15.42
CA LEU A 225 -3.06 -6.21 16.60
C LEU A 225 -3.72 -7.58 16.85
N TYR A 226 -4.29 -8.20 15.81
CA TYR A 226 -4.88 -9.54 15.89
C TYR A 226 -3.87 -10.57 16.43
N LEU A 227 -2.65 -10.58 15.89
CA LEU A 227 -1.60 -11.53 16.31
C LEU A 227 -1.14 -11.26 17.75
N SER A 228 -1.05 -10.00 18.15
CA SER A 228 -0.71 -9.61 19.53
C SER A 228 -1.78 -10.06 20.54
N HIS A 229 -3.06 -9.88 20.22
CA HIS A 229 -4.18 -10.36 21.07
C HIS A 229 -4.21 -11.89 21.19
N GLN A 230 -3.71 -12.63 20.20
CA GLN A 230 -3.51 -14.08 20.27
C GLN A 230 -2.32 -14.49 21.17
N GLY A 231 -1.69 -13.53 21.86
CA GLY A 231 -0.58 -13.77 22.79
C GLY A 231 0.77 -13.95 22.10
N MET A 232 0.90 -13.59 20.82
CA MET A 232 2.19 -13.68 20.12
C MET A 232 3.14 -12.56 20.54
N SER A 233 4.43 -12.91 20.66
CA SER A 233 5.48 -11.91 20.87
C SER A 233 5.60 -10.95 19.69
N ASP A 234 6.01 -9.70 19.95
CA ASP A 234 6.21 -8.70 18.89
C ASP A 234 7.16 -9.19 17.77
N ALA A 235 8.17 -9.99 18.15
CA ALA A 235 9.08 -10.61 17.19
C ALA A 235 8.36 -11.60 16.25
N SER A 236 7.47 -12.42 16.80
CA SER A 236 6.63 -13.33 16.02
C SER A 236 5.67 -12.57 15.10
N VAL A 237 5.12 -11.45 15.56
CA VAL A 237 4.27 -10.56 14.74
C VAL A 237 5.05 -10.05 13.52
N GLY A 238 6.29 -9.60 13.71
CA GLY A 238 7.18 -9.20 12.62
C GLY A 238 7.40 -10.30 11.58
N TRP A 239 7.65 -11.54 12.02
CA TRP A 239 7.79 -12.69 11.13
C TRP A 239 6.52 -12.99 10.31
N TRP A 240 5.34 -12.93 10.93
CA TRP A 240 4.07 -13.14 10.21
C TRP A 240 3.78 -12.03 9.21
N MET A 241 4.08 -10.78 9.55
CA MET A 241 3.96 -9.64 8.64
C MET A 241 4.96 -9.76 7.47
N ALA A 242 6.19 -10.20 7.73
CA ALA A 242 7.17 -10.48 6.69
C ALA A 242 6.69 -11.60 5.75
N LEU A 243 6.13 -12.69 6.29
CA LEU A 243 5.53 -13.76 5.49
C LEU A 243 4.38 -13.24 4.61
N LEU A 244 3.48 -12.44 5.19
CA LEU A 244 2.35 -11.85 4.46
C LEU A 244 2.84 -10.98 3.31
N VAL A 245 3.77 -10.05 3.55
CA VAL A 245 4.28 -9.14 2.51
C VAL A 245 5.07 -9.90 1.44
N SER A 246 5.96 -10.80 1.84
CA SER A 246 6.77 -11.61 0.91
C SER A 246 5.90 -12.51 0.03
N SER A 247 4.81 -13.06 0.57
CA SER A 247 3.86 -13.85 -0.23
C SER A 247 3.19 -13.01 -1.32
N GLY A 248 2.85 -11.75 -1.04
CA GLY A 248 2.32 -10.83 -2.04
C GLY A 248 3.30 -10.60 -3.20
N ILE A 249 4.59 -10.44 -2.89
CA ILE A 249 5.66 -10.25 -3.88
C ILE A 249 5.79 -11.49 -4.77
N VAL A 250 5.82 -12.67 -4.16
CA VAL A 250 5.90 -13.95 -4.89
C VAL A 250 4.65 -14.16 -5.74
N GLY A 251 3.47 -13.76 -5.24
CA GLY A 251 2.19 -13.92 -5.94
C GLY A 251 2.02 -13.03 -7.17
N GLN A 252 2.66 -11.86 -7.23
CA GLN A 252 2.48 -10.90 -8.34
C GLN A 252 2.82 -11.46 -9.72
N TRP A 253 3.96 -12.15 -9.85
CA TRP A 253 4.40 -12.72 -11.13
C TRP A 253 3.50 -13.85 -11.67
N PRO A 254 3.20 -14.92 -10.90
CA PRO A 254 2.35 -16.00 -11.39
C PRO A 254 0.92 -15.52 -11.65
N ILE A 255 0.35 -14.70 -10.77
CA ILE A 255 -1.03 -14.22 -10.91
C ILE A 255 -1.16 -13.25 -12.09
N GLY A 256 -0.16 -12.39 -12.31
CA GLY A 256 -0.10 -11.53 -13.50
C GLY A 256 -0.11 -12.36 -14.79
N LYS A 257 0.75 -13.38 -14.89
CA LYS A 257 0.78 -14.29 -16.06
C LYS A 257 -0.53 -15.05 -16.24
N MET A 258 -1.15 -15.51 -15.16
CA MET A 258 -2.46 -16.16 -15.24
C MET A 258 -3.53 -15.19 -15.72
N ALA A 259 -3.50 -13.93 -15.28
CA ALA A 259 -4.47 -12.90 -15.66
C ALA A 259 -4.39 -12.58 -17.15
N ASP A 260 -3.18 -12.54 -17.70
CA ASP A 260 -2.97 -12.32 -19.14
C ASP A 260 -3.33 -13.56 -19.97
N ARG A 261 -3.07 -14.78 -19.48
CA ARG A 261 -3.34 -16.04 -20.22
C ARG A 261 -4.80 -16.49 -20.19
N TYR A 262 -5.46 -16.41 -19.03
CA TYR A 262 -6.81 -16.97 -18.81
C TYR A 262 -7.90 -15.90 -18.72
N GLY A 263 -7.52 -14.63 -18.86
CA GLY A 263 -8.41 -13.49 -18.72
C GLY A 263 -8.58 -13.02 -17.28
N ARG A 264 -8.62 -11.70 -17.11
CA ARG A 264 -8.63 -11.01 -15.81
C ARG A 264 -9.85 -11.33 -14.95
N LEU A 265 -11.02 -11.49 -15.58
CA LEU A 265 -12.26 -11.78 -14.85
C LEU A 265 -12.22 -13.15 -14.16
N LEU A 266 -11.68 -14.19 -14.83
CA LEU A 266 -11.57 -15.53 -14.26
C LEU A 266 -10.57 -15.52 -13.11
N VAL A 267 -9.43 -14.85 -13.29
CA VAL A 267 -8.39 -14.75 -12.25
C VAL A 267 -8.87 -13.95 -11.03
N LEU A 268 -9.67 -12.90 -11.21
CA LEU A 268 -10.32 -12.20 -10.10
C LEU A 268 -11.25 -13.12 -9.31
N ARG A 269 -12.07 -13.92 -9.98
CA ARG A 269 -12.98 -14.89 -9.31
C ARG A 269 -12.19 -15.90 -8.47
N ILE A 270 -11.11 -16.45 -9.03
CA ILE A 270 -10.25 -17.40 -8.32
C ILE A 270 -9.59 -16.72 -7.11
N GLN A 271 -8.97 -15.55 -7.28
CA GLN A 271 -8.32 -14.84 -6.17
C GLN A 271 -9.28 -14.56 -5.01
N VAL A 272 -10.48 -14.09 -5.31
CA VAL A 272 -11.48 -13.77 -4.29
C VAL A 272 -11.97 -15.04 -3.58
N PHE A 273 -12.16 -16.13 -4.31
CA PHE A 273 -12.47 -17.43 -3.72
C PHE A 273 -11.35 -17.93 -2.80
N VAL A 274 -10.10 -17.79 -3.24
CA VAL A 274 -8.91 -18.13 -2.46
C VAL A 274 -8.77 -17.28 -1.20
N ILE A 275 -9.12 -15.99 -1.24
CA ILE A 275 -9.18 -15.10 -0.07
C ILE A 275 -10.21 -15.59 0.95
N ILE A 276 -11.39 -16.03 0.49
CA ILE A 276 -12.44 -16.58 1.37
C ILE A 276 -11.94 -17.87 2.05
N LEU A 277 -11.34 -18.77 1.28
CA LEU A 277 -10.78 -20.02 1.82
C LEU A 277 -9.63 -19.75 2.81
N GLY A 278 -8.72 -18.83 2.49
CA GLY A 278 -7.63 -18.44 3.39
C GLY A 278 -8.15 -17.85 4.69
N SER A 279 -9.17 -16.99 4.61
CA SER A 279 -9.82 -16.41 5.80
C SER A 279 -10.54 -17.49 6.63
N ALA A 280 -11.24 -18.42 5.99
CA ALA A 280 -11.90 -19.54 6.67
C ALA A 280 -10.90 -20.50 7.33
N ALA A 281 -9.76 -20.77 6.70
CA ALA A 281 -8.71 -21.61 7.27
C ALA A 281 -8.11 -21.00 8.55
N ILE A 282 -7.88 -19.68 8.56
CA ILE A 282 -7.41 -18.97 9.76
C ILE A 282 -8.45 -19.05 10.88
N LEU A 283 -9.73 -18.82 10.56
CA LEU A 283 -10.82 -18.91 11.53
C LEU A 283 -11.02 -20.34 12.08
N GLY A 284 -10.78 -21.36 11.25
CA GLY A 284 -10.81 -22.76 11.65
C GLY A 284 -9.55 -23.24 12.39
N ASN A 285 -8.66 -22.31 12.77
CA ASN A 285 -7.36 -22.58 13.39
C ASN A 285 -6.50 -23.60 12.61
N SER A 286 -6.72 -23.67 11.29
CA SER A 286 -6.08 -24.60 10.38
C SER A 286 -4.85 -23.92 9.78
N ALA A 287 -3.65 -24.41 10.13
CA ALA A 287 -2.36 -24.02 9.57
C ALA A 287 -2.24 -22.52 9.18
N LEU A 288 -2.02 -21.66 10.18
CA LEU A 288 -1.93 -20.20 10.04
C LEU A 288 -0.95 -19.75 8.93
N ALA A 289 0.20 -20.44 8.78
CA ALA A 289 1.22 -20.09 7.79
C ALA A 289 0.77 -20.21 6.33
N PRO A 290 0.36 -21.38 5.83
CA PRO A 290 -0.12 -21.50 4.46
C PRO A 290 -1.35 -20.62 4.22
N ALA A 291 -2.23 -20.45 5.21
CA ALA A 291 -3.40 -19.60 5.07
C ALA A 291 -3.03 -18.11 4.90
N LEU A 292 -2.11 -17.57 5.72
CA LEU A 292 -1.60 -16.21 5.58
C LEU A 292 -0.81 -16.02 4.27
N PHE A 293 -0.01 -17.02 3.87
CA PHE A 293 0.73 -16.96 2.62
C PHE A 293 -0.20 -16.88 1.40
N ILE A 294 -1.26 -17.70 1.40
CA ILE A 294 -2.28 -17.69 0.34
C ILE A 294 -3.05 -16.36 0.36
N LEU A 295 -3.40 -15.88 1.55
CA LEU A 295 -4.12 -14.62 1.73
C LEU A 295 -3.30 -13.42 1.27
N GLY A 296 -2.00 -13.38 1.55
CA GLY A 296 -1.09 -12.34 1.08
C GLY A 296 -0.87 -12.41 -0.42
N CYS A 297 -0.62 -13.61 -0.98
CA CYS A 297 -0.55 -13.82 -2.43
C CYS A 297 -1.77 -13.22 -3.14
N ALA A 298 -2.98 -13.64 -2.77
CA ALA A 298 -4.20 -13.21 -3.44
C ALA A 298 -4.62 -11.77 -3.08
N GLY A 299 -4.37 -11.33 -1.84
CA GLY A 299 -4.75 -10.01 -1.35
C GLY A 299 -3.97 -8.88 -2.02
N PHE A 300 -2.65 -9.02 -2.14
CA PHE A 300 -1.79 -8.02 -2.76
C PHE A 300 -1.93 -7.95 -4.29
N THR A 301 -2.36 -9.04 -4.94
CA THR A 301 -2.57 -9.08 -6.39
C THR A 301 -3.99 -8.71 -6.83
N LEU A 302 -4.93 -8.59 -5.89
CA LEU A 302 -6.31 -8.25 -6.20
C LEU A 302 -6.42 -6.85 -6.81
N TYR A 303 -5.75 -5.86 -6.20
CA TYR A 303 -5.71 -4.48 -6.69
C TYR A 303 -5.19 -4.36 -8.12
N PRO A 304 -3.97 -4.82 -8.47
CA PRO A 304 -3.43 -4.64 -9.81
C PRO A 304 -4.27 -5.35 -10.87
N VAL A 305 -4.81 -6.54 -10.59
CA VAL A 305 -5.68 -7.24 -11.57
C VAL A 305 -7.02 -6.52 -11.75
N ALA A 306 -7.62 -6.01 -10.67
CA ALA A 306 -8.87 -5.24 -10.75
C ALA A 306 -8.68 -3.89 -11.47
N MET A 307 -7.58 -3.20 -11.17
CA MET A 307 -7.19 -1.96 -11.82
C MET A 307 -7.02 -2.17 -13.32
N ALA A 308 -6.26 -3.20 -13.70
CA ALA A 308 -5.96 -3.48 -15.09
C ALA A 308 -7.23 -3.88 -15.88
N TRP A 309 -8.18 -4.59 -15.25
CA TRP A 309 -9.50 -4.87 -15.83
C TRP A 309 -10.32 -3.60 -16.11
N ALA A 310 -10.29 -2.61 -15.20
CA ALA A 310 -11.00 -1.35 -15.42
C ALA A 310 -10.33 -0.50 -16.51
N CYS A 311 -9.01 -0.47 -16.55
CA CYS A 311 -8.25 0.30 -17.56
C CYS A 311 -8.45 -0.25 -18.98
N GLU A 312 -8.64 -1.56 -19.17
CA GLU A 312 -9.02 -2.14 -20.48
C GLU A 312 -10.37 -1.64 -21.00
N LYS A 313 -11.21 -1.05 -20.14
CA LYS A 313 -12.50 -0.48 -20.52
C LYS A 313 -12.42 1.03 -20.76
N ALA A 314 -11.28 1.67 -20.50
CA ALA A 314 -11.03 3.08 -20.75
C ALA A 314 -10.41 3.29 -22.15
N SER A 315 -10.78 4.38 -22.82
CA SER A 315 -10.04 4.82 -24.02
C SER A 315 -8.67 5.37 -23.62
N ALA A 316 -7.74 5.47 -24.57
CA ALA A 316 -6.38 5.96 -24.32
C ALA A 316 -6.36 7.33 -23.62
N ASP A 317 -7.26 8.24 -24.03
CA ASP A 317 -7.39 9.57 -23.45
C ASP A 317 -7.92 9.54 -22.01
N GLU A 318 -8.76 8.55 -21.68
CA GLU A 318 -9.38 8.39 -20.36
C GLU A 318 -8.51 7.62 -19.36
N LEU A 319 -7.41 6.99 -19.79
CA LEU A 319 -6.60 6.10 -18.94
C LEU A 319 -6.06 6.78 -17.68
N VAL A 320 -5.63 8.03 -17.78
CA VAL A 320 -5.11 8.80 -16.64
C VAL A 320 -6.22 9.07 -15.62
N ALA A 321 -7.38 9.54 -16.08
CA ALA A 321 -8.54 9.80 -15.23
C ALA A 321 -9.09 8.50 -14.61
N MET A 322 -9.05 7.39 -15.34
CA MET A 322 -9.44 6.07 -14.83
C MET A 322 -8.49 5.60 -13.72
N ASN A 323 -7.17 5.68 -13.91
CA ASN A 323 -6.20 5.34 -12.88
C ASN A 323 -6.40 6.17 -11.60
N GLN A 324 -6.66 7.47 -11.74
CA GLN A 324 -6.99 8.33 -10.60
C GLN A 324 -8.27 7.88 -9.88
N ALA A 325 -9.33 7.54 -10.62
CA ALA A 325 -10.58 7.03 -10.05
C ALA A 325 -10.36 5.71 -9.28
N LEU A 326 -9.55 4.81 -9.82
CA LEU A 326 -9.23 3.50 -9.22
C LEU A 326 -8.39 3.65 -7.95
N LEU A 327 -7.39 4.56 -7.96
CA LEU A 327 -6.60 4.90 -6.78
C LEU A 327 -7.49 5.51 -5.68
N MET A 328 -8.34 6.48 -6.01
CA MET A 328 -9.30 7.05 -5.05
C MET A 328 -10.21 5.97 -4.47
N SER A 329 -10.71 5.06 -5.31
CA SER A 329 -11.56 3.94 -4.91
C SER A 329 -10.84 3.01 -3.92
N TYR A 330 -9.59 2.65 -4.21
CA TYR A 330 -8.74 1.89 -3.31
C TYR A 330 -8.54 2.58 -1.97
N THR A 331 -8.25 3.89 -1.96
CA THR A 331 -8.01 4.58 -0.70
C THR A 331 -9.27 4.76 0.14
N ILE A 332 -10.44 4.97 -0.48
CA ILE A 332 -11.72 4.96 0.26
C ILE A 332 -11.89 3.61 0.96
N GLY A 333 -11.57 2.51 0.27
CA GLY A 333 -11.55 1.18 0.85
C GLY A 333 -10.58 1.03 2.01
N SER A 334 -9.33 1.47 1.83
CA SER A 334 -8.28 1.35 2.86
C SER A 334 -8.49 2.29 4.06
N LEU A 335 -9.28 3.34 3.90
CA LEU A 335 -9.77 4.18 4.99
C LEU A 335 -10.89 3.47 5.75
N ALA A 336 -11.93 3.03 5.04
CA ALA A 336 -13.13 2.46 5.65
C ALA A 336 -12.86 1.10 6.30
N GLY A 337 -11.99 0.29 5.70
CA GLY A 337 -11.70 -1.09 6.13
C GLY A 337 -11.21 -1.18 7.57
N PRO A 338 -10.07 -0.58 7.93
CA PRO A 338 -9.55 -0.64 9.30
C PRO A 338 -10.52 -0.05 10.33
N THR A 339 -11.18 1.06 10.01
CA THR A 339 -12.11 1.72 10.95
C THR A 339 -13.35 0.85 11.22
N MET A 340 -13.97 0.29 10.18
CA MET A 340 -15.13 -0.59 10.35
C MET A 340 -14.74 -1.90 11.03
N THR A 341 -13.62 -2.49 10.60
CA THR A 341 -13.15 -3.77 11.13
C THR A 341 -12.73 -3.66 12.59
N SER A 342 -12.06 -2.58 12.98
CA SER A 342 -11.64 -2.37 14.36
C SER A 342 -12.80 -2.15 15.32
N LEU A 343 -13.85 -1.43 14.90
CA LEU A 343 -15.09 -1.28 15.67
C LEU A 343 -15.78 -2.62 15.92
N LEU A 344 -15.78 -3.49 14.90
CA LEU A 344 -16.33 -4.83 15.00
C LEU A 344 -15.49 -5.73 15.90
N MET A 345 -14.16 -5.72 15.74
CA MET A 345 -13.23 -6.45 16.60
C MET A 345 -13.43 -6.10 18.07
N GLN A 346 -13.59 -4.80 18.38
CA GLN A 346 -13.79 -4.34 19.75
C GLN A 346 -15.11 -4.83 20.36
N ARG A 347 -16.21 -4.79 19.60
CA ARG A 347 -17.55 -5.12 20.14
C ARG A 347 -17.81 -6.60 20.29
N TYR A 348 -17.17 -7.43 19.47
CA TYR A 348 -17.52 -8.84 19.37
C TYR A 348 -16.31 -9.76 19.56
N SER A 349 -15.34 -9.74 18.64
CA SER A 349 -14.18 -10.64 18.67
C SER A 349 -13.14 -10.24 17.61
N ASP A 350 -11.86 -10.46 17.89
CA ASP A 350 -10.76 -10.26 16.95
C ASP A 350 -10.88 -11.07 15.66
N ASN A 351 -11.55 -12.23 15.71
CA ASN A 351 -11.87 -13.05 14.54
C ASN A 351 -12.66 -12.29 13.47
N LEU A 352 -13.34 -11.19 13.85
CA LEU A 352 -14.05 -10.35 12.89
C LEU A 352 -13.14 -9.69 11.85
N LEU A 353 -11.82 -9.62 12.07
CA LEU A 353 -10.87 -9.24 11.01
C LEU A 353 -11.05 -10.13 9.77
N PHE A 354 -10.94 -11.45 9.96
CA PHE A 354 -11.02 -12.41 8.85
C PHE A 354 -12.46 -12.65 8.38
N VAL A 355 -13.46 -12.53 9.26
CA VAL A 355 -14.87 -12.58 8.86
C VAL A 355 -15.22 -11.39 7.94
N MET A 356 -14.73 -10.19 8.25
CA MET A 356 -14.94 -9.01 7.40
C MET A 356 -14.25 -9.17 6.05
N ILE A 357 -12.99 -9.64 6.04
CA ILE A 357 -12.26 -9.91 4.79
C ILE A 357 -13.01 -10.93 3.92
N ALA A 358 -13.44 -12.05 4.52
CA ALA A 358 -14.22 -13.07 3.83
C ALA A 358 -15.57 -12.55 3.34
N GLY A 359 -16.27 -11.75 4.15
CA GLY A 359 -17.58 -11.19 3.82
C GLY A 359 -17.52 -10.21 2.65
N VAL A 360 -16.55 -9.29 2.66
CA VAL A 360 -16.37 -8.32 1.55
C VAL A 360 -15.89 -9.05 0.29
N ALA A 361 -15.02 -10.06 0.42
CA ALA A 361 -14.63 -10.93 -0.68
C ALA A 361 -15.84 -11.69 -1.25
N LEU A 362 -16.72 -12.23 -0.41
CA LEU A 362 -17.94 -12.93 -0.84
C LEU A 362 -18.87 -11.99 -1.63
N VAL A 363 -19.08 -10.76 -1.15
CA VAL A 363 -19.86 -9.75 -1.87
C VAL A 363 -19.25 -9.48 -3.24
N TYR A 364 -17.92 -9.36 -3.32
CA TYR A 364 -17.24 -9.17 -4.60
C TYR A 364 -17.42 -10.37 -5.54
N LEU A 365 -17.29 -11.59 -5.01
CA LEU A 365 -17.48 -12.81 -5.77
C LEU A 365 -18.90 -12.88 -6.35
N MET A 366 -19.92 -12.54 -5.55
CA MET A 366 -21.30 -12.47 -6.02
C MET A 366 -21.46 -11.42 -7.14
N MET A 367 -20.81 -10.26 -7.02
CA MET A 367 -20.80 -9.25 -8.08
C MET A 367 -20.12 -9.75 -9.36
N LEU A 368 -19.00 -10.47 -9.24
CA LEU A 368 -18.25 -11.04 -10.37
C LEU A 368 -18.99 -12.21 -11.04
N LEU A 369 -19.83 -12.94 -10.30
CA LEU A 369 -20.63 -14.05 -10.82
C LEU A 369 -21.93 -13.58 -11.48
N ARG A 370 -22.49 -12.44 -11.07
CA ARG A 370 -23.58 -11.80 -11.80
C ARG A 370 -23.10 -11.47 -13.21
N LYS A 371 -23.75 -12.06 -14.22
CA LYS A 371 -23.36 -11.90 -15.62
C LYS A 371 -23.20 -10.40 -15.94
N PRO A 372 -22.04 -9.95 -16.46
CA PRO A 372 -21.98 -8.65 -17.11
C PRO A 372 -22.95 -8.72 -18.28
N ASP A 373 -23.91 -7.80 -18.34
CA ASP A 373 -24.78 -7.62 -19.49
C ASP A 373 -23.89 -7.50 -20.75
N GLN A 374 -23.94 -8.53 -21.59
CA GLN A 374 -23.36 -8.66 -22.93
C GLN A 374 -21.93 -8.11 -23.12
N GLN A 375 -20.92 -8.96 -22.91
CA GLN A 375 -19.65 -8.79 -23.61
C GLN A 375 -19.76 -9.43 -25.00
N HIS A 376 -19.83 -8.61 -26.04
CA HIS A 376 -19.43 -9.02 -27.38
C HIS A 376 -17.99 -9.50 -27.31
N THR A 377 -17.80 -10.78 -27.55
CA THR A 377 -16.52 -11.38 -27.91
C THR A 377 -16.04 -10.73 -29.21
N PRO A 378 -14.91 -10.00 -29.27
CA PRO A 378 -14.20 -9.90 -30.52
C PRO A 378 -13.58 -11.28 -30.74
N TYR A 379 -14.10 -11.98 -31.74
CA TYR A 379 -13.48 -13.19 -32.27
C TYR A 379 -12.01 -12.89 -32.56
N ALA A 380 -11.13 -13.75 -32.06
CA ALA A 380 -9.83 -13.93 -32.67
C ALA A 380 -10.08 -14.32 -34.14
N ALA A 381 -9.74 -13.43 -35.05
CA ALA A 381 -9.67 -13.73 -36.47
C ALA A 381 -8.19 -13.79 -36.85
N VAL A 382 -7.75 -15.04 -36.99
CA VAL A 382 -6.64 -15.59 -37.80
C VAL A 382 -5.23 -15.07 -37.53
#